data_AF-A0AAE5RU50-F1
#
_entry.id   AF-A0AAE5RU50-F1
#
_cell.length_a   1.000
_cell.length_b   1.000
_cell.length_c   1.000
_cell.angle_alpha   90.00
_cell.angle_beta   90.00
_cell.angle_gamma   90.00
#
_symmetry.space_group_name_H-M   'P 1'
#
loop_
_entity.id
_entity.type
_entity.pdbx_description
1 polymer ?
#
loop_
_entity_poly.entity_id
_entity_poly.type
_entity_poly.pdbx_seq_one_letter_code
_entity_poly.pdbx_strand_id
1 'polypeptide(L)'
;MITYADLVAKHAVKTNKSAAAFSKALTKQIDAVKKGQLNRRSWAKEDITGFHVKLGKLEDEFHFQSKEDVLSFFDQVKEAVRDDSDFVAKIEELYGDDQPVEAPKKKRGPKPKSA
;
A
#
# COMPACT_ATOMS: atom_id res chain seq x y z
N MET A 1 10.27 -24.10 -29.76
CA MET A 1 9.00 -24.44 -29.07
C MET A 1 8.94 -23.64 -27.80
N ILE A 2 7.90 -22.83 -27.60
CA ILE A 2 7.68 -22.12 -26.34
C ILE A 2 7.08 -23.15 -25.38
N THR A 3 7.75 -23.44 -24.27
CA THR A 3 7.24 -24.43 -23.31
C THR A 3 6.18 -23.83 -22.42
N TYR A 4 5.27 -24.67 -21.89
CA TYR A 4 4.32 -24.23 -20.87
C TYR A 4 5.04 -23.64 -19.65
N ALA A 5 6.24 -24.13 -19.34
CA ALA A 5 7.11 -23.57 -18.31
C ALA A 5 7.60 -22.14 -18.64
N ASP A 6 7.90 -21.81 -19.91
CA ASP A 6 8.25 -20.44 -20.33
C ASP A 6 7.07 -19.48 -20.25
N LEU A 7 5.86 -19.96 -20.56
CA LEU A 7 4.62 -19.20 -20.38
C LEU A 7 4.32 -18.98 -18.90
N VAL A 8 4.47 -20.01 -18.07
CA VAL A 8 4.31 -19.90 -16.62
C VAL A 8 5.43 -19.06 -16.01
N ALA A 9 6.67 -19.06 -16.50
CA ALA A 9 7.72 -18.19 -15.98
C ALA A 9 7.48 -16.71 -16.35
N LYS A 10 6.92 -16.43 -17.53
CA LYS A 10 6.52 -15.08 -17.95
C LYS A 10 5.23 -14.57 -17.28
N HIS A 11 4.30 -15.48 -16.95
CA HIS A 11 3.01 -15.16 -16.31
C HIS A 11 2.92 -15.60 -14.85
N ALA A 12 3.99 -16.13 -14.26
CA ALA A 12 4.14 -16.27 -12.82
C ALA A 12 4.32 -14.86 -12.30
N VAL A 13 3.17 -14.18 -12.16
CA VAL A 13 3.03 -12.96 -11.40
C VAL A 13 3.54 -13.34 -10.02
N LYS A 14 4.84 -13.09 -9.77
CA LYS A 14 5.36 -12.92 -8.43
C LYS A 14 4.41 -11.89 -7.85
N THR A 15 3.46 -12.36 -7.05
CA THR A 15 2.48 -11.52 -6.41
C THR A 15 3.30 -10.66 -5.46
N ASN A 16 3.64 -9.49 -5.94
CA ASN A 16 4.45 -8.54 -5.21
C ASN A 16 3.64 -8.17 -3.96
N LYS A 17 4.07 -8.73 -2.82
CA LYS A 17 3.39 -8.56 -1.53
C LYS A 17 3.34 -7.08 -1.15
N SER A 18 4.35 -6.31 -1.54
CA SER A 18 4.46 -4.88 -1.32
C SER A 18 3.42 -4.10 -2.13
N ALA A 19 3.33 -4.33 -3.45
CA ALA A 19 2.30 -3.71 -4.30
C ALA A 19 0.88 -4.14 -3.89
N ALA A 20 0.68 -5.40 -3.51
CA ALA A 20 -0.61 -5.88 -3.02
C ALA A 20 -1.01 -5.23 -1.67
N ALA A 21 -0.05 -5.08 -0.75
CA ALA A 21 -0.27 -4.40 0.52
C ALA A 21 -0.55 -2.90 0.31
N PHE A 22 0.18 -2.25 -0.60
CA PHE A 22 -0.04 -0.86 -0.97
C PHE A 22 -1.42 -0.66 -1.60
N SER A 23 -1.80 -1.48 -2.57
CA SER A 23 -3.12 -1.42 -3.22
C SER A 23 -4.27 -1.63 -2.22
N LYS A 24 -4.10 -2.55 -1.27
CA LYS A 24 -5.07 -2.76 -0.18
C LYS A 24 -5.15 -1.57 0.77
N ALA A 25 -4.02 -0.92 1.07
CA ALA A 25 -4.01 0.31 1.86
C ALA A 25 -4.69 1.46 1.10
N LEU A 26 -4.35 1.66 -0.18
CA LEU A 26 -4.96 2.67 -1.06
C LEU A 26 -6.49 2.53 -1.10
N THR A 27 -7.00 1.32 -1.28
CA THR A 27 -8.45 1.05 -1.29
C THR A 27 -9.13 1.49 0.02
N LYS A 28 -8.50 1.21 1.17
CA LYS A 28 -9.01 1.67 2.48
C LYS A 28 -9.00 3.20 2.61
N GLN A 29 -8.01 3.85 2.02
CA GLN A 29 -7.88 5.31 2.06
C GLN A 29 -8.91 5.98 1.15
N ILE A 30 -9.17 5.43 -0.03
CA ILE A 30 -10.29 5.85 -0.89
C ILE A 30 -11.61 5.77 -0.12
N ASP A 31 -11.87 4.64 0.57
CA ASP A 31 -13.08 4.49 1.38
C ASP A 31 -13.14 5.49 2.54
N ALA A 32 -12.01 5.76 3.19
CA ALA A 32 -11.93 6.74 4.28
C ALA A 32 -12.24 8.15 3.79
N VAL A 33 -11.69 8.56 2.63
CA VAL A 33 -12.00 9.85 1.99
C VAL A 33 -13.48 9.91 1.61
N LYS A 34 -14.01 8.89 0.93
CA LYS A 34 -15.44 8.83 0.54
C LYS A 34 -16.37 9.00 1.74
N LYS A 35 -16.08 8.33 2.85
CA LYS A 35 -16.86 8.39 4.10
C LYS A 35 -16.58 9.62 4.97
N GLY A 36 -15.59 10.45 4.62
CA GLY A 36 -15.16 11.59 5.46
C GLY A 36 -14.47 11.17 6.76
N GLN A 37 -14.00 9.92 6.85
CA GLN A 37 -13.34 9.38 8.04
C GLN A 37 -11.83 9.61 7.95
N LEU A 38 -11.43 10.89 7.91
CA LEU A 38 -10.03 11.32 7.84
C LEU A 38 -9.42 11.32 9.25
N ASN A 39 -8.97 10.15 9.69
CA ASN A 39 -8.33 9.98 10.99
C ASN A 39 -6.81 10.19 10.92
N ARG A 40 -6.11 10.11 12.06
CA ARG A 40 -4.65 10.29 12.13
C ARG A 40 -3.84 9.35 11.21
N ARG A 41 -4.39 8.20 10.82
CA ARG A 41 -3.77 7.20 9.92
C ARG A 41 -4.23 7.36 8.47
N SER A 42 -5.08 8.34 8.17
CA SER A 42 -5.51 8.62 6.81
C SER A 42 -4.39 9.29 6.02
N TRP A 43 -4.27 8.93 4.75
CA TRP A 43 -3.28 9.50 3.83
C TRP A 43 -3.67 10.91 3.39
N ALA A 44 -4.97 11.15 3.26
CA ALA A 44 -5.53 12.47 3.09
C ALA A 44 -5.87 13.08 4.46
N LYS A 45 -5.48 14.33 4.66
CA LYS A 45 -5.90 15.18 5.79
C LYS A 45 -6.55 16.43 5.23
N GLU A 46 -7.57 16.90 5.91
CA GLU A 46 -8.25 18.14 5.56
C GLU A 46 -7.75 19.26 6.47
N ASP A 47 -7.28 20.33 5.85
CA ASP A 47 -6.82 21.55 6.49
C ASP A 47 -7.65 22.75 5.97
N ILE A 48 -7.44 23.94 6.55
CA ILE A 48 -8.22 25.16 6.22
C ILE A 48 -8.15 25.53 4.73
N THR A 49 -7.06 25.15 4.06
CA THR A 49 -6.78 25.48 2.65
C THR A 49 -7.13 24.37 1.66
N GLY A 50 -7.60 23.21 2.12
CA GLY A 50 -7.91 22.06 1.27
C GLY A 50 -7.47 20.72 1.86
N PHE A 51 -6.95 19.83 1.02
CA PHE A 51 -6.53 18.49 1.39
C PHE A 51 -5.03 18.29 1.18
N HIS A 52 -4.36 17.78 2.21
CA HIS A 52 -2.98 17.34 2.17
C HIS A 52 -2.93 15.81 2.06
N VAL A 53 -2.29 15.30 1.00
CA VAL A 53 -2.24 13.86 0.71
C VAL A 53 -0.80 13.38 0.74
N LYS A 54 -0.52 12.38 1.59
CA LYS A 54 0.76 11.66 1.63
C LYS A 54 0.53 10.17 1.44
N LEU A 55 1.12 9.59 0.39
CA LEU A 55 0.90 8.19 0.00
C LEU A 55 1.70 7.21 0.87
N GLY A 56 1.27 7.02 2.11
CA GLY A 56 1.84 6.00 2.99
C GLY A 56 3.32 6.25 3.33
N LYS A 57 4.21 5.35 2.92
CA LYS A 57 5.67 5.48 3.13
C LYS A 57 6.37 6.27 2.00
N LEU A 58 5.65 6.67 0.95
CA LEU A 58 6.21 7.51 -0.10
C LEU A 58 6.50 8.92 0.46
N GLU A 59 7.60 9.51 0.00
CA GLU A 59 8.00 10.87 0.40
C GLU A 59 7.13 11.94 -0.26
N ASP A 60 6.47 11.61 -1.37
CA ASP A 60 5.68 12.55 -2.14
C ASP A 60 4.43 13.02 -1.38
N GLU A 61 4.28 14.34 -1.33
CA GLU A 61 3.18 15.05 -0.70
C GLU A 61 2.46 15.92 -1.74
N PHE A 62 1.14 15.82 -1.78
CA PHE A 62 0.29 16.49 -2.76
C PHE A 62 -0.76 17.33 -2.07
N HIS A 63 -1.04 18.52 -2.62
CA HIS A 63 -2.09 19.40 -2.13
C HIS A 63 -3.21 19.49 -3.14
N PHE A 64 -4.44 19.33 -2.66
CA PHE A 64 -5.66 19.37 -3.45
C PHE A 64 -6.64 20.35 -2.84
N GLN A 65 -7.45 21.02 -3.66
CA GLN A 65 -8.46 21.96 -3.16
C GLN A 65 -9.76 21.25 -2.77
N SER A 66 -10.10 20.17 -3.47
CA SER A 66 -11.35 19.45 -3.25
C SER A 66 -11.14 17.98 -2.93
N LYS A 67 -12.15 17.39 -2.29
CA LYS A 67 -12.23 15.95 -2.03
C LYS A 67 -12.30 15.14 -3.33
N GLU A 68 -12.90 15.70 -4.38
CA GLU A 68 -13.04 15.07 -5.69
C GLU A 68 -11.68 14.90 -6.37
N ASP A 69 -10.81 15.91 -6.26
CA ASP A 69 -9.44 15.85 -6.77
C ASP A 69 -8.63 14.77 -6.06
N VAL A 70 -8.77 14.64 -4.73
CA VAL A 70 -8.11 13.59 -3.95
C VAL A 70 -8.54 12.19 -4.41
N LEU A 71 -9.84 12.01 -4.69
CA LEU A 71 -10.36 10.73 -5.15
C LEU A 71 -9.87 10.41 -6.57
N SER A 72 -9.90 11.39 -7.47
CA SER A 72 -9.36 11.24 -8.82
C SER A 72 -7.87 10.90 -8.80
N PHE A 73 -7.10 11.57 -7.95
CA PHE A 73 -5.70 11.26 -7.73
C PHE A 73 -5.48 9.83 -7.24
N PHE A 74 -6.27 9.36 -6.26
CA PHE A 74 -6.15 7.98 -5.80
C PHE A 74 -6.53 6.94 -6.86
N ASP A 75 -7.48 7.24 -7.74
CA ASP A 75 -7.81 6.36 -8.87
C ASP A 75 -6.66 6.34 -9.91
N GLN A 76 -6.02 7.48 -10.19
CA GLN A 76 -4.81 7.52 -11.04
C GLN A 76 -3.65 6.74 -10.42
N VAL A 77 -3.42 6.87 -9.12
CA VAL A 77 -2.39 6.10 -8.40
C VAL A 77 -2.69 4.60 -8.50
N LYS A 78 -3.96 4.19 -8.46
CA LYS A 78 -4.36 2.79 -8.60
C LYS A 78 -4.06 2.24 -10.00
N GLU A 79 -4.19 3.05 -11.03
CA GLU A 79 -3.79 2.72 -12.41
C GLU A 79 -2.26 2.66 -12.53
N ALA A 80 -1.53 3.63 -11.96
CA ALA A 80 -0.07 3.62 -11.94
C ALA A 80 0.51 2.37 -11.28
N VAL A 81 -0.09 1.85 -10.19
CA VAL A 81 0.34 0.57 -9.57
C VAL A 81 0.21 -0.63 -10.52
N ARG A 82 -0.63 -0.54 -11.56
CA ARG A 82 -0.85 -1.62 -12.54
C ARG A 82 0.03 -1.48 -13.76
N ASP A 83 0.17 -0.25 -14.25
CA ASP A 83 0.73 0.01 -15.58
C ASP A 83 2.17 0.53 -15.53
N ASP A 84 2.61 1.10 -14.40
CA ASP A 84 3.95 1.70 -14.24
C ASP A 84 4.88 0.79 -13.42
N SER A 85 5.82 0.14 -14.11
CA SER A 85 6.82 -0.73 -13.49
C SER A 85 7.79 0.02 -12.59
N ASP A 86 8.10 1.29 -12.88
CA ASP A 86 9.04 2.10 -12.09
C ASP A 86 8.37 2.53 -10.77
N PHE A 87 7.08 2.85 -10.83
CA PHE A 87 6.30 3.11 -9.62
C PHE A 87 6.15 1.87 -8.75
N VAL A 88 5.92 0.70 -9.36
CA VAL A 88 5.90 -0.58 -8.63
C VAL A 88 7.25 -0.86 -7.97
N ALA A 89 8.37 -0.59 -8.65
CA ALA A 89 9.71 -0.74 -8.09
C ALA A 89 9.95 0.19 -6.87
N LYS A 90 9.50 1.45 -6.92
CA LYS A 90 9.55 2.37 -5.77
C LYS A 90 8.72 1.87 -4.59
N ILE A 91 7.55 1.28 -4.86
CA ILE A 91 6.74 0.66 -3.81
C ILE A 91 7.47 -0.56 -3.24
N GLU A 92 8.10 -1.39 -4.08
CA GLU A 92 8.91 -2.52 -3.62
C GLU A 92 10.09 -2.09 -2.74
N GLU A 93 10.77 -0.99 -3.06
CA GLU A 93 11.86 -0.48 -2.24
C GLU A 93 11.37 -0.08 -0.84
N LEU A 94 10.33 0.76 -0.77
CA LEU A 94 9.85 1.34 0.50
C LEU A 94 9.01 0.38 1.36
N TYR A 95 8.30 -0.55 0.72
CA TYR A 95 7.46 -1.54 1.40
C TYR A 95 8.08 -2.94 1.45
N GLY A 96 9.08 -3.23 0.62
CA GLY A 96 9.80 -4.50 0.58
C GLY A 96 10.96 -4.60 1.57
N ASP A 97 11.48 -3.48 2.08
CA ASP A 97 12.42 -3.47 3.22
C ASP A 97 11.82 -4.06 4.52
N ASP A 98 10.51 -4.33 4.54
CA ASP A 98 9.84 -5.07 5.59
C ASP A 98 9.86 -6.60 5.35
N GLN A 99 11.00 -7.23 4.99
CA GLN A 99 11.27 -8.64 5.34
C GLN A 99 12.77 -8.87 5.66
N PRO A 100 13.05 -9.49 6.82
CA PRO A 100 12.89 -10.93 6.84
C PRO A 100 11.57 -11.28 7.48
N VAL A 101 10.90 -12.29 6.91
CA VAL A 101 9.92 -13.09 7.63
C VAL A 101 10.63 -13.62 8.89
N GLU A 102 10.61 -12.88 10.00
CA GLU A 102 10.84 -13.49 11.30
C GLU A 102 9.74 -14.54 11.41
N ALA A 103 10.15 -15.81 11.33
CA ALA A 103 9.31 -16.96 11.66
C ALA A 103 8.46 -16.60 12.88
N PRO A 104 7.16 -16.98 12.91
CA PRO A 104 6.25 -16.55 13.97
C PRO A 104 6.91 -16.80 15.32
N LYS A 105 7.26 -15.72 16.02
CA LYS A 105 7.90 -15.78 17.34
C LYS A 105 7.04 -16.70 18.19
N LYS A 106 7.58 -17.88 18.52
CA LYS A 106 6.94 -18.89 19.39
C LYS A 106 6.34 -18.14 20.58
N LYS A 107 5.00 -18.17 20.70
CA LYS A 107 4.30 -17.73 21.91
C LYS A 107 4.97 -18.44 23.09
N ARG A 108 5.73 -17.72 23.90
CA ARG A 108 6.26 -18.25 25.15
C ARG A 108 5.04 -18.60 25.99
N GLY A 109 4.91 -19.88 26.33
CA GLY A 109 3.83 -20.37 27.17
C GLY A 109 3.82 -19.65 28.53
N PRO A 110 2.67 -19.63 29.23
CA PRO A 110 2.58 -19.00 30.53
C PRO A 110 3.57 -19.63 31.51
N LYS A 111 4.32 -18.77 32.21
CA LYS A 111 5.25 -19.14 33.27
C LYS A 111 4.46 -19.89 34.36
N PRO A 112 4.86 -21.12 34.76
CA PRO A 112 4.17 -21.82 35.83
C PRO A 112 4.27 -21.00 37.12
N LYS A 113 3.13 -20.77 37.78
CA LYS A 113 3.10 -20.28 39.15
C LYS A 113 3.64 -21.41 40.03
N SER A 114 4.75 -21.15 40.73
CA SER A 114 5.20 -22.03 41.80
C SER A 114 4.07 -22.19 42.81
N ALA A 115 3.86 -23.45 43.24
CA ALA A 115 3.14 -23.77 44.45
C ALA A 115 3.83 -23.15 45.68
#